data_AF-A0A950EV57-F1
#
_entry.id   AF-A0A950EV57-F1
#
_cell.length_a   1.000
_cell.length_b   1.000
_cell.length_c   1.000
_cell.angle_alpha   90.00
_cell.angle_beta   90.00
_cell.angle_gamma   90.00
#
_symmetry.space_group_name_H-M   'P 1'
#
loop_
_entity.id
_entity.type
_entity.pdbx_description
1 polymer ?
#
loop_
_entity_poly.entity_id
_entity_poly.type
_entity_poly.pdbx_seq_one_letter_code
_entity_poly.pdbx_strand_id
1 'polypeptide(L)'
;MLTFRKVAVPVVYTDFLSMYPTVNSLMNLWQFVIARQIKVVDHYQDEIVQFLERLTVDCLFDRETWKYLTAFVRVIPDGEILPTRGQYSSSNDWQVAVNYLYAGAPDDALWFSLPDVVASVILTGRIPKIVDAFRIEASGGKLEELRPTKFRGTIEIDPRKQDFFKVVIEERKRVGSRGDLSPEEKERMSKALKVLANSTSYGIYGQMDRRENGDKKLVKCHGIDADPYTCSVANVEIPGEFCFPPLASLITGAARLMLALLEKCVTDLGGTYAMEDTDSMAIVATKRGGLVPCPGGSFNLRNGSKAIKAITWAQVENIAKRFEALNPYDRDSVPGSILKIEDDNFDPTTKKQRQIWCVAISAKRYALFLKDKSNTPSLLRKGQNSKDNHWSEHGLGHLLNPADL
;
A
#
# COMPACT_ATOMS: atom_id res chain seq x y z
N MET A 1 6.14 -0.83 -10.65
CA MET A 1 6.63 -0.51 -12.03
C MET A 1 5.76 -1.31 -13.01
N LEU A 2 5.29 -0.80 -14.16
CA LEU A 2 4.50 -1.65 -15.08
C LEU A 2 5.44 -2.49 -15.95
N THR A 3 5.54 -3.80 -15.68
CA THR A 3 6.47 -4.71 -16.37
C THR A 3 6.17 -4.83 -17.87
N PHE A 4 4.89 -4.70 -18.24
CA PHE A 4 4.42 -4.64 -19.63
C PHE A 4 3.04 -3.96 -19.67
N ARG A 5 2.66 -3.39 -20.81
CA ARG A 5 1.39 -2.64 -20.98
C ARG A 5 0.70 -3.07 -22.26
N LYS A 6 -0.63 -2.90 -22.30
CA LYS A 6 -1.49 -3.18 -23.47
C LYS A 6 -1.41 -4.63 -23.97
N VAL A 7 -1.03 -5.56 -23.10
CA VAL A 7 -0.99 -7.00 -23.36
C VAL A 7 -1.91 -7.69 -22.35
N ALA A 8 -2.84 -8.50 -22.85
CA ALA A 8 -3.70 -9.31 -22.00
C ALA A 8 -2.93 -10.54 -21.50
N VAL A 9 -2.81 -10.70 -20.18
CA VAL A 9 -2.10 -11.81 -19.56
C VAL A 9 -2.97 -12.53 -18.52
N PRO A 10 -2.78 -13.84 -18.31
CA PRO A 10 -3.50 -14.58 -17.28
C PRO A 10 -2.94 -14.22 -15.90
N VAL A 11 -3.83 -13.94 -14.95
CA VAL A 11 -3.45 -13.51 -13.60
C VAL A 11 -4.19 -14.25 -12.50
N VAL A 12 -3.59 -14.26 -11.31
CA VAL A 12 -4.27 -14.38 -10.03
C VAL A 12 -4.30 -12.99 -9.39
N TYR A 13 -5.49 -12.50 -9.05
CA TYR A 13 -5.68 -11.18 -8.46
C TYR A 13 -5.66 -11.31 -6.95
N THR A 14 -4.80 -10.52 -6.31
CA THR A 14 -4.61 -10.55 -4.87
C THR A 14 -4.74 -9.17 -4.26
N ASP A 15 -5.24 -9.09 -3.03
CA ASP A 15 -5.48 -7.85 -2.30
C ASP A 15 -5.09 -7.99 -0.82
N PHE A 16 -4.41 -6.97 -0.28
CA PHE A 16 -4.07 -6.92 1.12
C PHE A 16 -5.23 -6.40 1.96
N LEU A 17 -5.65 -7.20 2.94
CA LEU A 17 -6.63 -6.79 3.92
C LEU A 17 -6.16 -5.53 4.65
N SER A 18 -6.90 -4.43 4.46
CA SER A 18 -6.79 -3.23 5.29
C SER A 18 -5.34 -2.73 5.39
N MET A 19 -4.67 -2.55 4.24
CA MET A 19 -3.24 -2.24 4.13
C MET A 19 -2.72 -1.24 5.18
N TYR A 20 -3.28 -0.04 5.26
CA TYR A 20 -2.83 0.99 6.20
C TYR A 20 -3.04 0.61 7.68
N PRO A 21 -4.23 0.18 8.13
CA PRO A 21 -4.39 -0.38 9.48
C PRO A 21 -3.43 -1.52 9.80
N THR A 22 -3.18 -2.43 8.84
CA THR A 22 -2.27 -3.57 9.02
C THR A 22 -0.85 -3.10 9.29
N VAL A 23 -0.29 -2.22 8.44
CA VAL A 23 1.09 -1.74 8.62
C VAL A 23 1.24 -0.83 9.85
N ASN A 24 0.20 -0.06 10.21
CA ASN A 24 0.17 0.68 11.48
C ASN A 24 0.36 -0.26 12.68
N SER A 25 -0.37 -1.37 12.70
CA SER A 25 -0.29 -2.34 13.80
C SER A 25 1.07 -3.07 13.80
N LEU A 26 1.58 -3.46 12.63
CA LEU A 26 2.90 -4.08 12.50
C LEU A 26 4.05 -3.19 13.01
N MET A 27 4.03 -1.91 12.66
CA MET A 27 5.02 -0.93 13.13
C MET A 27 4.73 -0.40 14.54
N ASN A 28 3.64 -0.85 15.19
CA ASN A 28 3.18 -0.37 16.49
C ASN A 28 2.99 1.17 16.53
N LEU A 29 2.43 1.78 15.48
CA LEU A 29 2.32 3.24 15.39
C LEU A 29 1.31 3.85 16.38
N TRP A 30 0.39 3.04 16.92
CA TRP A 30 -0.56 3.50 17.94
C TRP A 30 0.14 4.11 19.16
N GLN A 31 1.35 3.64 19.49
CA GLN A 31 2.12 4.17 20.62
C GLN A 31 2.39 5.69 20.51
N PHE A 32 2.54 6.23 19.30
CA PHE A 32 2.77 7.66 19.08
C PHE A 32 1.51 8.50 19.32
N VAL A 33 0.33 7.92 19.07
CA VAL A 33 -0.97 8.61 19.24
C VAL A 33 -1.31 8.78 20.71
N ILE A 34 -0.90 7.82 21.55
CA ILE A 34 -1.22 7.80 22.98
C ILE A 34 -0.08 8.32 23.86
N ALA A 35 1.09 8.63 23.29
CA ALA A 35 2.26 9.09 24.03
C ALA A 35 2.10 10.53 24.50
N ARG A 36 2.72 10.84 25.65
CA ARG A 36 2.85 12.23 26.12
C ARG A 36 3.83 13.03 25.26
N GLN A 37 4.84 12.37 24.71
CA GLN A 37 5.90 13.00 23.94
C GLN A 37 6.36 12.09 22.80
N ILE A 38 6.71 12.69 21.66
CA ILE A 38 7.43 12.02 20.58
C ILE A 38 8.84 12.59 20.57
N LYS A 39 9.83 11.74 20.80
CA LYS A 39 11.24 12.12 20.78
C LYS A 39 11.84 11.80 19.42
N VAL A 40 12.64 12.73 18.91
CA VAL A 40 13.54 12.48 17.78
C VAL A 40 14.88 12.02 18.34
N VAL A 41 15.37 10.89 17.84
CA VAL A 41 16.70 10.35 18.13
C VAL A 41 17.55 10.59 16.89
N ASP A 42 18.34 11.66 16.94
CA ASP A 42 19.25 12.06 15.86
C ASP A 42 20.49 11.16 15.79
N HIS A 43 21.24 11.27 14.68
CA HIS A 43 22.48 10.53 14.44
C HIS A 43 22.33 9.02 14.50
N TYR A 44 21.18 8.51 14.06
CA TYR A 44 20.83 7.08 14.10
C TYR A 44 21.33 6.31 12.87
N GLN A 45 22.37 6.82 12.20
CA GLN A 45 22.83 6.30 10.91
C GLN A 45 23.44 4.91 11.04
N ASP A 46 24.32 4.70 12.03
CA ASP A 46 25.07 3.46 12.19
C ASP A 46 24.14 2.28 12.52
N GLU A 47 23.15 2.50 13.38
CA GLU A 47 22.13 1.51 13.73
C GLU A 47 21.30 1.10 12.50
N ILE A 48 20.98 2.05 11.64
CA ILE A 48 20.22 1.79 10.41
C ILE A 48 21.06 0.99 9.43
N VAL A 49 22.33 1.36 9.22
CA VAL A 49 23.24 0.61 8.34
C VAL A 49 23.38 -0.83 8.85
N GLN A 50 23.64 -1.02 10.14
CA GLN A 50 23.74 -2.35 10.75
C GLN A 50 22.45 -3.16 10.63
N PHE A 51 21.29 -2.50 10.75
CA PHE A 51 19.99 -3.13 10.53
C PHE A 51 19.84 -3.61 9.07
N LEU A 52 20.18 -2.76 8.10
CA LEU A 52 20.07 -3.08 6.68
C LEU A 52 21.06 -4.18 6.23
N GLU A 53 22.28 -4.19 6.78
CA GLU A 53 23.29 -5.23 6.49
C GLU A 53 22.86 -6.63 6.91
N ARG A 54 22.05 -6.73 7.98
CA ARG A 54 21.53 -7.99 8.51
C ARG A 54 20.16 -8.36 7.94
N LEU A 55 19.52 -7.43 7.23
CA LEU A 55 18.16 -7.62 6.77
C LEU A 55 18.12 -8.67 5.65
N THR A 56 17.24 -9.66 5.83
CA THR A 56 16.86 -10.59 4.76
C THR A 56 15.37 -10.45 4.48
N VAL A 57 14.93 -10.97 3.33
CA VAL A 57 13.49 -11.03 2.99
C VAL A 57 12.71 -11.81 4.06
N ASP A 58 13.30 -12.85 4.65
CA ASP A 58 12.65 -13.65 5.70
C ASP A 58 12.47 -12.88 7.01
N CYS A 59 13.38 -11.95 7.34
CA CYS A 59 13.20 -11.05 8.48
C CYS A 59 11.91 -10.23 8.35
N LEU A 60 11.48 -9.88 7.13
CA LEU A 60 10.25 -9.10 6.90
C LEU A 60 8.96 -9.91 7.09
N PHE A 61 9.05 -11.25 7.23
CA PHE A 61 7.93 -12.10 7.66
C PHE A 61 7.84 -12.26 9.18
N ASP A 62 8.76 -11.64 9.93
CA ASP A 62 8.65 -11.46 11.38
C ASP A 62 8.03 -10.10 11.70
N ARG A 63 6.95 -10.09 12.48
CA ARG A 63 6.23 -8.87 12.88
C ARG A 63 7.09 -7.96 13.75
N GLU A 64 8.03 -8.50 14.52
CA GLU A 64 8.89 -7.68 15.39
C GLU A 64 9.84 -6.78 14.58
N THR A 65 10.29 -7.24 13.41
CA THR A 65 11.12 -6.45 12.49
C THR A 65 10.47 -5.12 12.12
N TRP A 66 9.15 -5.10 11.92
CA TRP A 66 8.43 -3.90 11.48
C TRP A 66 8.47 -2.76 12.51
N LYS A 67 8.61 -3.07 13.80
CA LYS A 67 8.71 -2.05 14.88
C LYS A 67 10.00 -1.24 14.83
N TYR A 68 11.02 -1.72 14.12
CA TYR A 68 12.28 -1.01 13.91
C TYR A 68 12.22 -0.03 12.73
N LEU A 69 11.15 -0.06 11.94
CA LEU A 69 11.02 0.75 10.73
C LEU A 69 10.60 2.21 10.99
N THR A 70 10.44 2.64 12.25
CA THR A 70 9.97 3.99 12.61
C THR A 70 11.08 5.05 12.53
N ALA A 71 11.82 5.04 11.42
CA ALA A 71 12.97 5.91 11.18
C ALA A 71 12.92 6.55 9.78
N PHE A 72 13.74 7.56 9.59
CA PHE A 72 13.91 8.31 8.35
C PHE A 72 15.38 8.42 8.04
N VAL A 73 15.69 8.32 6.75
CA VAL A 73 17.05 8.20 6.25
C VAL A 73 17.25 9.18 5.12
N ARG A 74 18.38 9.88 5.16
CA ARG A 74 18.82 10.73 4.08
C ARG A 74 19.79 9.95 3.21
N VAL A 75 19.43 9.76 1.95
CA VAL A 75 20.19 8.91 1.01
C VAL A 75 20.67 9.73 -0.16
N ILE A 76 21.86 9.43 -0.67
CA ILE A 76 22.32 9.87 -1.99
C ILE A 76 21.92 8.76 -2.98
N PRO A 77 20.93 8.97 -3.86
CA PRO A 77 20.46 7.91 -4.75
C PRO A 77 21.47 7.57 -5.85
N ASP A 78 21.70 6.27 -6.09
CA ASP A 78 22.49 5.68 -7.18
C ASP A 78 21.73 4.48 -7.80
N GLY A 79 20.51 4.75 -8.23
CA GLY A 79 19.60 3.79 -8.84
C GLY A 79 18.76 3.01 -7.84
N GLU A 80 18.51 3.56 -6.65
CA GLU A 80 17.48 3.04 -5.73
C GLU A 80 16.08 3.19 -6.30
N ILE A 81 15.19 2.28 -5.89
CA ILE A 81 13.77 2.30 -6.24
C ILE A 81 13.01 3.05 -5.14
N LEU A 82 12.78 4.36 -5.35
CA LEU A 82 12.24 5.26 -4.32
C LEU A 82 11.03 6.07 -4.82
N PRO A 83 10.11 6.49 -3.93
CA PRO A 83 8.97 7.31 -4.31
C PRO A 83 9.42 8.74 -4.65
N THR A 84 9.07 9.21 -5.83
CA THR A 84 9.39 10.57 -6.29
C THR A 84 8.16 11.29 -6.82
N ARG A 85 8.10 12.59 -6.52
CA ARG A 85 7.11 13.49 -7.09
C ARG A 85 7.68 14.09 -8.38
N GLY A 86 6.94 13.97 -9.48
CA GLY A 86 7.39 14.43 -10.79
C GLY A 86 6.22 14.74 -11.72
N GLN A 87 6.53 15.36 -12.86
CA GLN A 87 5.57 15.57 -13.95
C GLN A 87 5.68 14.40 -14.93
N TYR A 88 4.64 13.57 -14.99
CA TYR A 88 4.59 12.39 -15.87
C TYR A 88 3.65 12.56 -17.06
N SER A 89 2.96 13.70 -17.13
CA SER A 89 2.10 14.14 -18.22
C SER A 89 2.53 15.52 -18.69
N SER A 90 2.04 15.92 -19.86
CA SER A 90 2.17 17.29 -20.37
C SER A 90 1.28 18.31 -19.65
N SER A 91 0.54 17.89 -18.63
CA SER A 91 -0.22 18.79 -17.74
C SER A 91 0.70 19.29 -16.62
N ASN A 92 0.31 20.39 -15.97
CA ASN A 92 1.05 20.96 -14.84
C ASN A 92 0.89 20.15 -13.53
N ASP A 93 0.37 18.93 -13.61
CA ASP A 93 0.08 18.10 -12.45
C ASP A 93 1.31 17.31 -12.01
N TRP A 94 1.69 17.51 -10.75
CA TRP A 94 2.75 16.73 -10.12
C TRP A 94 2.17 15.48 -9.49
N GLN A 95 2.60 14.31 -9.96
CA GLN A 95 2.15 13.01 -9.45
C GLN A 95 3.29 12.33 -8.68
N VAL A 96 2.95 11.29 -7.92
CA VAL A 96 3.92 10.45 -7.23
C VAL A 96 4.03 9.12 -7.97
N ALA A 97 5.26 8.66 -8.20
CA ALA A 97 5.53 7.30 -8.68
C ALA A 97 6.76 6.73 -7.98
N VAL A 98 6.93 5.42 -8.04
CA VAL A 98 8.14 4.75 -7.54
C VAL A 98 9.05 4.48 -8.74
N ASN A 99 10.25 5.07 -8.72
CA ASN A 99 11.17 5.07 -9.86
C ASN A 99 12.59 4.72 -9.43
N TYR A 100 13.42 4.35 -10.42
CA TYR A 100 14.87 4.41 -10.25
C TYR A 100 15.30 5.88 -10.13
N LEU A 101 15.91 6.22 -9.00
CA LEU A 101 16.35 7.58 -8.69
C LEU A 101 17.88 7.64 -8.67
N TYR A 102 18.42 8.67 -9.30
CA TYR A 102 19.85 8.97 -9.33
C TYR A 102 20.06 10.40 -8.87
N ALA A 103 21.08 10.62 -8.05
CA ALA A 103 21.51 11.93 -7.60
C ALA A 103 22.06 12.76 -8.79
N GLY A 104 21.72 14.06 -8.84
CA GLY A 104 22.29 14.97 -9.85
C GLY A 104 23.74 15.37 -9.54
N ALA A 105 24.13 15.29 -8.26
CA ALA A 105 25.46 15.63 -7.75
C ALA A 105 25.84 14.72 -6.56
N PRO A 106 27.14 14.61 -6.20
CA PRO A 106 27.61 13.70 -5.13
C PRO A 106 27.05 13.95 -3.72
N ASP A 107 26.46 15.13 -3.49
CA ASP A 107 25.89 15.61 -2.23
C ASP A 107 24.36 15.81 -2.29
N ASP A 108 23.73 15.46 -3.41
CA ASP A 108 22.29 15.60 -3.66
C ASP A 108 21.50 14.47 -2.95
N ALA A 109 21.38 14.63 -1.62
CA ALA A 109 20.80 13.66 -0.72
C ALA A 109 19.37 14.02 -0.27
N LEU A 110 18.45 13.07 -0.37
CA LEU A 110 17.02 13.25 -0.09
C LEU A 110 16.54 12.38 1.08
N TRP A 111 15.54 12.87 1.81
CA TRP A 111 14.93 12.17 2.94
C TRP A 111 13.83 11.20 2.50
N PHE A 112 13.90 9.98 3.01
CA PHE A 112 12.89 8.95 2.82
C PHE A 112 12.54 8.27 4.15
N SER A 113 11.34 7.68 4.19
CA SER A 113 11.00 6.76 5.27
C SER A 113 11.90 5.51 5.19
N LEU A 114 12.31 4.94 6.32
CA LEU A 114 13.06 3.69 6.33
C LEU A 114 12.33 2.55 5.60
N PRO A 115 11.00 2.38 5.70
CA PRO A 115 10.29 1.38 4.91
C PRO A 115 10.52 1.49 3.40
N ASP A 116 10.58 2.70 2.85
CA ASP A 116 10.86 2.92 1.42
C ASP A 116 12.27 2.49 1.04
N VAL A 117 13.25 2.78 1.89
CA VAL A 117 14.63 2.33 1.68
C VAL A 117 14.75 0.82 1.80
N VAL A 118 14.09 0.20 2.78
CA VAL A 118 14.02 -1.25 2.89
C VAL A 118 13.39 -1.89 1.64
N ALA A 119 12.33 -1.29 1.10
CA ALA A 119 11.71 -1.74 -0.15
C ALA A 119 12.72 -1.70 -1.32
N SER A 120 13.48 -0.61 -1.44
CA SER A 120 14.55 -0.52 -2.43
C SER A 120 15.64 -1.58 -2.22
N VAL A 121 16.06 -1.81 -0.96
CA VAL A 121 17.10 -2.80 -0.62
C VAL A 121 16.69 -4.20 -1.05
N ILE A 122 15.46 -4.63 -0.75
CA ILE A 122 15.02 -6.00 -1.09
C ILE A 122 14.79 -6.20 -2.60
N LEU A 123 14.43 -5.14 -3.32
CA LEU A 123 14.20 -5.20 -4.77
C LEU A 123 15.51 -5.09 -5.58
N THR A 124 16.46 -4.28 -5.11
CA THR A 124 17.74 -4.04 -5.82
C THR A 124 18.89 -4.91 -5.31
N GLY A 125 18.80 -5.43 -4.09
CA GLY A 125 19.89 -6.12 -3.39
C GLY A 125 21.03 -5.20 -2.94
N ARG A 126 20.82 -3.88 -2.93
CA ARG A 126 21.85 -2.87 -2.61
C ARG A 126 21.40 -1.98 -1.46
N ILE A 127 22.33 -1.69 -0.54
CA ILE A 127 22.14 -0.70 0.52
C ILE A 127 22.59 0.66 -0.03
N PRO A 128 21.73 1.71 -0.02
CA PRO A 128 22.10 3.02 -0.52
C PRO A 128 23.18 3.68 0.33
N LYS A 129 23.83 4.71 -0.23
CA LYS A 129 24.68 5.61 0.55
C LYS A 129 23.81 6.48 1.47
N ILE A 130 23.75 6.10 2.74
CA ILE A 130 23.09 6.86 3.81
C ILE A 130 24.06 7.91 4.33
N VAL A 131 23.61 9.17 4.40
CA VAL A 131 24.41 10.31 4.90
C VAL A 131 23.87 10.93 6.18
N ASP A 132 22.64 10.58 6.54
CA ASP A 132 22.03 10.99 7.81
C ASP A 132 20.84 10.06 8.12
N ALA A 133 20.48 9.94 9.38
CA ALA A 133 19.27 9.24 9.79
C ALA A 133 18.80 9.69 11.18
N PHE A 134 17.48 9.66 11.37
CA PHE A 134 16.87 9.83 12.69
C PHE A 134 15.75 8.83 12.89
N ARG A 135 15.46 8.51 14.16
CA ARG A 135 14.33 7.69 14.57
C ARG A 135 13.33 8.51 15.36
N ILE A 136 12.04 8.19 15.26
CA ILE A 136 11.04 8.71 16.20
C ILE A 136 10.68 7.64 17.24
N GLU A 137 10.54 8.06 18.49
CA GLU A 137 10.19 7.20 19.62
C GLU A 137 9.08 7.82 20.47
N ALA A 138 8.11 7.00 20.86
CA ALA A 138 7.13 7.38 21.87
C ALA A 138 7.82 7.42 23.25
N SER A 139 7.67 8.53 23.96
CA SER A 139 8.32 8.78 25.24
C SER A 139 7.39 9.48 26.24
N GLY A 140 7.82 9.56 27.49
CA GLY A 140 7.04 10.18 28.57
C GLY A 140 5.84 9.36 29.06
N GLY A 141 5.68 8.11 28.61
CA GLY A 141 4.54 7.26 28.96
C GLY A 141 3.25 7.62 28.20
N LYS A 142 2.14 7.02 28.61
CA LYS A 142 0.81 7.25 28.00
C LYS A 142 0.16 8.51 28.60
N LEU A 143 -0.66 9.21 27.81
CA LEU A 143 -1.52 10.30 28.26
C LEU A 143 -2.45 9.83 29.39
N GLU A 144 -2.53 10.60 30.49
CA GLU A 144 -3.28 10.21 31.70
C GLU A 144 -4.80 10.33 31.50
N GLU A 145 -5.22 11.33 30.72
CA GLU A 145 -6.60 11.63 30.36
C GLU A 145 -7.23 10.70 29.32
N LEU A 146 -6.53 9.66 28.85
CA LEU A 146 -7.10 8.66 27.95
C LEU A 146 -8.26 7.91 28.63
N ARG A 147 -9.41 7.90 27.98
CA ARG A 147 -10.63 7.25 28.49
C ARG A 147 -11.15 6.23 27.50
N PRO A 148 -11.69 5.10 27.97
CA PRO A 148 -12.50 4.22 27.13
C PRO A 148 -13.63 5.00 26.47
N THR A 149 -13.91 4.68 25.22
CA THR A 149 -14.99 5.28 24.44
C THR A 149 -15.80 4.21 23.74
N LYS A 150 -16.98 4.58 23.24
CA LYS A 150 -17.83 3.70 22.44
C LYS A 150 -17.99 4.25 21.04
N PHE A 151 -17.44 3.56 20.05
CA PHE A 151 -17.71 3.89 18.66
C PHE A 151 -19.17 3.55 18.32
N ARG A 152 -19.88 4.52 17.74
CA ARG A 152 -21.34 4.49 17.50
C ARG A 152 -22.14 4.01 18.73
N GLY A 153 -21.69 4.33 19.94
CA GLY A 153 -22.35 3.93 21.20
C GLY A 153 -22.34 2.43 21.52
N THR A 154 -21.71 1.58 20.69
CA THR A 154 -21.87 0.12 20.75
C THR A 154 -20.55 -0.64 20.82
N ILE A 155 -19.50 -0.14 20.17
CA ILE A 155 -18.19 -0.81 20.12
C ILE A 155 -17.28 -0.14 21.13
N GLU A 156 -17.00 -0.82 22.24
CA GLU A 156 -16.11 -0.30 23.28
C GLU A 156 -14.65 -0.41 22.86
N ILE A 157 -13.91 0.70 23.02
CA ILE A 157 -12.48 0.78 22.73
C ILE A 157 -11.80 1.48 23.90
N ASP A 158 -10.87 0.78 24.56
CA ASP A 158 -9.97 1.33 25.56
C ASP A 158 -8.62 1.67 24.92
N PRO A 159 -8.36 2.95 24.58
CA PRO A 159 -7.13 3.38 23.90
C PRO A 159 -5.86 3.10 24.72
N ARG A 160 -6.00 2.88 26.04
CA ARG A 160 -4.87 2.56 26.93
C ARG A 160 -4.43 1.11 26.82
N LYS A 161 -5.33 0.22 26.43
CA LYS A 161 -5.11 -1.24 26.41
C LYS A 161 -5.07 -1.81 25.00
N GLN A 162 -5.73 -1.15 24.06
CA GLN A 162 -5.94 -1.65 22.72
C GLN A 162 -5.29 -0.74 21.68
N ASP A 163 -4.79 -1.37 20.61
CA ASP A 163 -4.44 -0.69 19.37
C ASP A 163 -5.73 -0.37 18.60
N PHE A 164 -6.04 0.92 18.48
CA PHE A 164 -7.25 1.37 17.80
C PHE A 164 -7.29 0.92 16.32
N PHE A 165 -6.17 0.99 15.61
CA PHE A 165 -6.10 0.61 14.19
C PHE A 165 -6.44 -0.87 14.00
N LYS A 166 -5.99 -1.70 14.95
CA LYS A 166 -6.30 -3.13 14.99
C LYS A 166 -7.77 -3.38 15.30
N VAL A 167 -8.29 -2.81 16.40
CA VAL A 167 -9.65 -3.08 16.89
C VAL A 167 -10.72 -2.72 15.86
N VAL A 168 -10.60 -1.58 15.17
CA VAL A 168 -11.61 -1.15 14.18
C VAL A 168 -11.76 -2.18 13.05
N ILE A 169 -10.67 -2.85 12.65
CA ILE A 169 -10.71 -3.89 11.61
C ILE A 169 -11.32 -5.18 12.12
N GLU A 170 -10.95 -5.62 13.32
CA GLU A 170 -11.53 -6.81 13.93
C GLU A 170 -13.03 -6.65 14.14
N GLU A 171 -13.45 -5.51 14.67
CA GLU A 171 -14.86 -5.19 14.89
C GLU A 171 -15.62 -5.15 13.56
N ARG A 172 -15.04 -4.56 12.52
CA ARG A 172 -15.64 -4.58 11.17
C ARG A 172 -15.88 -6.00 10.67
N LYS A 173 -15.01 -6.94 11.01
CA LYS A 173 -15.17 -8.36 10.66
C LYS A 173 -16.21 -9.05 11.51
N ARG A 174 -16.26 -8.77 12.81
CA ARG A 174 -17.29 -9.29 13.74
C ARG A 174 -18.69 -8.79 13.42
N VAL A 175 -18.87 -7.61 12.81
CA VAL A 175 -20.21 -7.10 12.43
C VAL A 175 -21.03 -8.11 11.61
N GLY A 176 -20.39 -8.88 10.71
CA GLY A 176 -21.10 -9.86 9.88
C GLY A 176 -21.79 -10.96 10.70
N SER A 177 -21.17 -11.39 11.80
CA SER A 177 -21.66 -12.50 12.66
C SER A 177 -22.63 -12.05 13.76
N ARG A 178 -22.85 -10.74 13.94
CA ARG A 178 -23.78 -10.19 14.94
C ARG A 178 -25.22 -10.63 14.66
N GLY A 179 -25.84 -11.40 15.55
CA GLY A 179 -27.23 -11.85 15.39
C GLY A 179 -28.27 -10.78 15.78
N ASP A 180 -27.84 -9.78 16.54
CA ASP A 180 -28.67 -8.71 17.10
C ASP A 180 -28.89 -7.51 16.16
N LEU A 181 -28.24 -7.51 14.99
CA LEU A 181 -28.34 -6.44 14.00
C LEU A 181 -29.09 -6.90 12.74
N SER A 182 -29.95 -6.04 12.18
CA SER A 182 -30.55 -6.28 10.87
C SER A 182 -29.49 -6.27 9.76
N PRO A 183 -29.74 -6.86 8.58
CA PRO A 183 -28.82 -6.80 7.44
C PRO A 183 -28.40 -5.37 7.07
N GLU A 184 -29.33 -4.42 7.12
CA GLU A 184 -29.10 -3.01 6.82
C GLU A 184 -28.17 -2.36 7.85
N GLU A 185 -28.38 -2.62 9.15
CA GLU A 185 -27.50 -2.11 10.21
C GLU A 185 -26.10 -2.72 10.14
N LYS A 186 -25.97 -4.00 9.77
CA LYS A 186 -24.66 -4.62 9.53
C LYS A 186 -23.92 -3.92 8.40
N GLU A 187 -24.59 -3.63 7.29
CA GLU A 187 -23.99 -2.92 6.17
C GLU A 187 -23.58 -1.50 6.57
N ARG A 188 -24.47 -0.74 7.23
CA ARG A 188 -24.19 0.62 7.72
C ARG A 188 -23.00 0.64 8.68
N MET A 189 -22.97 -0.28 9.64
CA MET A 189 -21.87 -0.39 10.61
C MET A 189 -20.55 -0.76 9.93
N SER A 190 -20.56 -1.73 9.01
CA SER A 190 -19.37 -2.14 8.27
C SER A 190 -18.80 -1.01 7.40
N LYS A 191 -19.67 -0.21 6.76
CA LYS A 191 -19.26 0.99 6.01
C LYS A 191 -18.68 2.06 6.94
N ALA A 192 -19.34 2.35 8.07
CA ALA A 192 -18.85 3.34 9.04
C ALA A 192 -17.46 2.97 9.58
N LEU A 193 -17.24 1.71 9.96
CA LEU A 193 -15.94 1.22 10.42
C LEU A 193 -14.88 1.25 9.32
N LYS A 194 -15.25 0.98 8.06
CA LYS A 194 -14.34 1.11 6.91
C LYS A 194 -13.85 2.56 6.74
N VAL A 195 -14.78 3.52 6.76
CA VAL A 195 -14.45 4.95 6.64
C VAL A 195 -13.58 5.38 7.82
N LEU A 196 -13.99 5.04 9.05
CA LEU A 196 -13.22 5.35 10.25
C LEU A 196 -11.80 4.82 10.18
N ALA A 197 -11.62 3.53 9.84
CA ALA A 197 -10.31 2.91 9.74
C ALA A 197 -9.41 3.66 8.76
N ASN A 198 -9.90 3.96 7.55
CA ASN A 198 -9.09 4.62 6.53
C ASN A 198 -8.76 6.08 6.89
N SER A 199 -9.72 6.83 7.44
CA SER A 199 -9.50 8.23 7.83
C SER A 199 -8.50 8.35 8.98
N THR A 200 -8.62 7.50 10.00
CA THR A 200 -7.77 7.54 11.18
C THR A 200 -6.40 6.90 10.96
N SER A 201 -6.30 5.87 10.11
CA SER A 201 -5.03 5.17 9.86
C SER A 201 -4.07 5.93 8.93
N TYR A 202 -4.53 6.99 8.26
CA TYR A 202 -3.68 7.78 7.34
C TYR A 202 -4.20 9.20 7.16
N GLY A 203 -5.47 9.36 6.76
CA GLY A 203 -5.99 10.61 6.20
C GLY A 203 -5.77 11.84 7.08
N ILE A 204 -6.02 11.72 8.38
CA ILE A 204 -5.85 12.82 9.33
C ILE A 204 -4.39 13.26 9.51
N TYR A 205 -3.42 12.36 9.32
CA TYR A 205 -2.00 12.66 9.51
C TYR A 205 -1.38 13.38 8.30
N GLY A 206 -1.97 13.20 7.11
CA GLY A 206 -1.57 13.90 5.89
C GLY A 206 -2.49 15.06 5.50
N GLN A 207 -3.44 15.43 6.36
CA GLN A 207 -4.47 16.41 6.04
C GLN A 207 -3.88 17.82 5.94
N MET A 208 -4.09 18.45 4.78
CA MET A 208 -3.78 19.84 4.49
C MET A 208 -5.05 20.52 3.97
N ASP A 209 -5.60 21.44 4.75
CA ASP A 209 -6.85 22.13 4.44
C ASP A 209 -6.59 23.35 3.57
N ARG A 210 -7.05 23.29 2.32
CA ARG A 210 -6.98 24.42 1.39
C ARG A 210 -7.95 25.51 1.81
N ARG A 211 -7.44 26.71 2.06
CA ARG A 211 -8.24 27.92 2.27
C ARG A 211 -8.29 28.74 0.99
N GLU A 212 -9.49 28.85 0.44
CA GLU A 212 -9.78 29.81 -0.63
C GLU A 212 -9.71 31.22 -0.05
N ASN A 213 -8.77 32.02 -0.54
CA ASN A 213 -8.65 33.44 -0.18
C ASN A 213 -9.01 34.27 -1.42
N GLY A 214 -9.62 35.43 -1.22
CA GLY A 214 -9.84 36.39 -2.31
C GLY A 214 -8.53 36.99 -2.84
N ASP A 215 -7.52 37.11 -1.99
CA ASP A 215 -6.20 37.67 -2.32
C ASP A 215 -5.07 36.67 -2.10
N LYS A 216 -3.99 36.80 -2.88
CA LYS A 216 -2.78 36.00 -2.69
C LYS A 216 -2.11 36.34 -1.35
N LYS A 217 -1.61 35.32 -0.67
CA LYS A 217 -0.90 35.46 0.61
C LYS A 217 0.57 35.09 0.46
N LEU A 218 1.42 35.87 1.12
CA LEU A 218 2.85 35.56 1.24
C LEU A 218 3.02 34.45 2.28
N VAL A 219 3.68 33.36 1.92
CA VAL A 219 3.90 32.20 2.78
C VAL A 219 5.37 31.80 2.77
N LYS A 220 5.84 31.24 3.88
CA LYS A 220 7.15 30.61 4.00
C LYS A 220 7.01 29.12 3.67
N CYS A 221 7.68 28.67 2.63
CA CYS A 221 7.66 27.30 2.14
C CYS A 221 8.92 26.56 2.56
N HIS A 222 8.75 25.35 3.08
CA HIS A 222 9.82 24.42 3.40
C HIS A 222 9.83 23.32 2.32
N GLY A 223 10.93 23.22 1.58
CA GLY A 223 11.11 22.28 0.48
C GLY A 223 12.17 21.22 0.78
N ILE A 224 12.81 20.73 -0.28
CA ILE A 224 13.95 19.81 -0.20
C ILE A 224 15.25 20.53 0.22
N ASP A 225 15.32 21.84 -0.02
CA ASP A 225 16.46 22.68 0.33
C ASP A 225 16.51 22.95 1.84
N ALA A 226 17.72 23.12 2.37
CA ALA A 226 17.92 23.40 3.79
C ALA A 226 17.27 24.73 4.21
N ASP A 227 17.37 25.73 3.34
CA ASP A 227 16.79 27.04 3.59
C ASP A 227 15.37 27.14 3.02
N PRO A 228 14.40 27.58 3.83
CA PRO A 228 13.05 27.85 3.34
C PRO A 228 13.04 29.09 2.44
N TYR A 229 12.09 29.13 1.50
CA TYR A 229 11.89 30.29 0.62
C TYR A 229 10.50 30.91 0.84
N THR A 230 10.34 32.14 0.39
CA THR A 230 9.06 32.87 0.50
C THR A 230 8.40 32.93 -0.87
N CYS A 231 7.11 32.63 -0.96
CA CYS A 231 6.34 32.76 -2.19
C CYS A 231 4.91 33.28 -1.95
N SER A 232 4.26 33.74 -3.02
CA SER A 232 2.89 34.25 -2.97
C SER A 232 1.94 33.21 -3.57
N VAL A 233 0.98 32.72 -2.77
CA VAL A 233 0.03 31.68 -3.18
C VAL A 233 -1.41 32.17 -3.09
N ALA A 234 -2.25 31.78 -4.05
CA ALA A 234 -3.68 32.13 -4.05
C ALA A 234 -4.46 31.37 -2.97
N ASN A 235 -4.12 30.09 -2.78
CA ASN A 235 -4.77 29.22 -1.82
C ASN A 235 -3.71 28.71 -0.86
N VAL A 236 -3.88 29.04 0.42
CA VAL A 236 -2.96 28.57 1.47
C VAL A 236 -3.46 27.23 1.96
N GLU A 237 -2.56 26.27 2.08
CA GLU A 237 -2.84 24.98 2.71
C GLU A 237 -2.39 25.03 4.16
N ILE A 238 -3.29 24.68 5.09
CA ILE A 238 -3.01 24.68 6.53
C ILE A 238 -3.10 23.24 7.03
N PRO A 239 -2.13 22.75 7.82
CA PRO A 239 -2.21 21.43 8.44
C PRO A 239 -3.52 21.27 9.22
N GLY A 240 -4.21 20.15 9.02
CA GLY A 240 -5.37 19.77 9.83
C GLY A 240 -4.98 19.56 11.31
N GLU A 241 -5.99 19.47 12.20
CA GLU A 241 -5.80 19.39 13.66
C GLU A 241 -4.86 18.26 14.10
N PHE A 242 -4.93 17.09 13.44
CA PHE A 242 -4.10 15.92 13.75
C PHE A 242 -3.00 15.68 12.71
N CYS A 243 -2.69 16.68 11.88
CA CYS A 243 -1.68 16.54 10.83
C CYS A 243 -0.31 16.27 11.45
N PHE A 244 0.27 15.15 11.08
CA PHE A 244 1.59 14.72 11.52
C PHE A 244 2.25 13.93 10.38
N PRO A 245 2.87 14.65 9.41
CA PRO A 245 3.43 14.06 8.20
C PRO A 245 4.42 12.90 8.43
N PRO A 246 5.22 12.84 9.51
CA PRO A 246 6.08 11.69 9.77
C PRO A 246 5.30 10.37 9.85
N LEU A 247 4.16 10.31 10.55
CA LEU A 247 3.35 9.08 10.58
C LEU A 247 2.75 8.78 9.21
N ALA A 248 2.21 9.79 8.51
CA ALA A 248 1.67 9.60 7.15
C ALA A 248 2.73 9.02 6.19
N SER A 249 3.98 9.50 6.30
CA SER A 249 5.11 9.00 5.51
C SER A 249 5.45 7.55 5.85
N LEU A 250 5.59 7.21 7.15
CA LEU A 250 5.85 5.83 7.59
C LEU A 250 4.76 4.86 7.14
N ILE A 251 3.48 5.24 7.26
CA ILE A 251 2.33 4.41 6.84
C ILE A 251 2.40 4.11 5.35
N THR A 252 2.60 5.13 4.50
CA THR A 252 2.64 4.92 3.06
C THR A 252 3.90 4.20 2.60
N GLY A 253 5.05 4.45 3.25
CA GLY A 253 6.28 3.72 3.00
C GLY A 253 6.16 2.24 3.35
N ALA A 254 5.56 1.93 4.50
CA ALA A 254 5.34 0.55 4.93
C ALA A 254 4.34 -0.20 4.02
N ALA A 255 3.33 0.49 3.48
CA ALA A 255 2.45 -0.08 2.47
C ALA A 255 3.20 -0.41 1.17
N ARG A 256 4.10 0.49 0.71
CA ARG A 256 4.97 0.20 -0.45
C ARG A 256 5.93 -0.95 -0.15
N LEU A 257 6.47 -1.04 1.07
CA LEU A 257 7.29 -2.18 1.49
C LEU A 257 6.51 -3.50 1.47
N MET A 258 5.25 -3.50 1.92
CA MET A 258 4.40 -4.70 1.88
C MET A 258 4.22 -5.21 0.43
N LEU A 259 4.00 -4.29 -0.51
CA LEU A 259 3.89 -4.63 -1.94
C LEU A 259 5.23 -5.04 -2.55
N ALA A 260 6.34 -4.37 -2.18
CA ALA A 260 7.69 -4.77 -2.59
C ALA A 260 8.07 -6.17 -2.08
N LEU A 261 7.63 -6.53 -0.87
CA LEU A 261 7.80 -7.88 -0.32
C LEU A 261 7.04 -8.93 -1.15
N LEU A 262 5.82 -8.60 -1.60
CA LEU A 262 5.05 -9.46 -2.50
C LEU A 262 5.71 -9.57 -3.88
N GLU A 263 6.15 -8.44 -4.46
CA GLU A 263 6.91 -8.41 -5.71
C GLU A 263 8.16 -9.29 -5.61
N LYS A 264 8.90 -9.18 -4.50
CA LYS A 264 10.10 -9.99 -4.26
C LYS A 264 9.79 -11.48 -4.22
N CYS A 265 8.73 -11.89 -3.50
CA CYS A 265 8.29 -13.28 -3.47
C CYS A 265 7.92 -13.83 -4.87
N VAL A 266 7.30 -13.01 -5.71
CA VAL A 266 6.92 -13.39 -7.08
C VAL A 266 8.16 -13.48 -7.99
N THR A 267 9.04 -12.49 -7.92
CA THR A 267 10.23 -12.39 -8.77
C THR A 267 11.31 -13.41 -8.41
N ASP A 268 11.41 -13.83 -7.15
CA ASP A 268 12.30 -14.93 -6.72
C ASP A 268 11.91 -16.28 -7.35
N LEU A 269 10.63 -16.46 -7.71
CA LEU A 269 10.17 -17.61 -8.50
C LEU A 269 10.35 -17.40 -10.02
N GLY A 270 10.95 -16.27 -10.43
CA GLY A 270 11.05 -15.81 -11.82
C GLY A 270 9.73 -15.34 -12.42
N GLY A 271 8.70 -15.12 -11.60
CA GLY A 271 7.40 -14.60 -12.04
C GLY A 271 7.40 -13.09 -12.26
N THR A 272 6.25 -12.56 -12.61
CA THR A 272 6.00 -11.11 -12.73
C THR A 272 4.52 -10.81 -12.43
N TYR A 273 4.17 -9.53 -12.35
CA TYR A 273 2.79 -9.04 -12.23
C TYR A 273 2.40 -8.17 -13.43
N ALA A 274 1.09 -8.00 -13.65
CA ALA A 274 0.50 -7.17 -14.70
C ALA A 274 0.17 -5.75 -14.23
N MET A 275 -0.21 -5.62 -12.96
CA MET A 275 -0.48 -4.35 -12.30
C MET A 275 -0.31 -4.49 -10.79
N GLU A 276 -0.14 -3.34 -10.16
CA GLU A 276 -0.06 -3.15 -8.71
C GLU A 276 -0.81 -1.86 -8.42
N ASP A 277 -1.75 -1.90 -7.47
CA ASP A 277 -2.66 -0.79 -7.22
C ASP A 277 -2.95 -0.63 -5.72
N THR A 278 -2.11 0.19 -5.06
CA THR A 278 -2.17 0.60 -3.64
C THR A 278 -2.07 -0.52 -2.61
N ASP A 279 -2.89 -1.54 -2.71
CA ASP A 279 -3.00 -2.70 -1.83
C ASP A 279 -3.24 -4.01 -2.60
N SER A 280 -3.38 -3.95 -3.92
CA SER A 280 -3.62 -5.11 -4.78
C SER A 280 -2.50 -5.36 -5.80
N MET A 281 -2.40 -6.60 -6.25
CA MET A 281 -1.47 -7.04 -7.30
C MET A 281 -2.13 -8.11 -8.18
N ALA A 282 -2.03 -7.95 -9.50
CA ALA A 282 -2.43 -8.97 -10.47
C ALA A 282 -1.21 -9.78 -10.90
N ILE A 283 -0.93 -10.87 -10.19
CA ILE A 283 0.24 -11.72 -10.41
C ILE A 283 0.06 -12.56 -11.67
N VAL A 284 1.01 -12.55 -12.60
CA VAL A 284 0.94 -13.38 -13.82
C VAL A 284 1.06 -14.85 -13.46
N ALA A 285 -0.05 -15.57 -13.60
CA ALA A 285 -0.16 -16.93 -13.12
C ALA A 285 -1.21 -17.74 -13.88
N THR A 286 -0.91 -19.03 -14.06
CA THR A 286 -1.82 -20.02 -14.62
C THR A 286 -1.86 -21.27 -13.75
N LYS A 287 -2.82 -22.17 -13.98
CA LYS A 287 -2.93 -23.42 -13.22
C LYS A 287 -1.62 -24.24 -13.19
N ARG A 288 -0.87 -24.25 -14.30
CA ARG A 288 0.35 -25.07 -14.47
C ARG A 288 1.62 -24.23 -14.64
N GLY A 289 1.54 -22.91 -14.51
CA GLY A 289 2.61 -21.99 -14.88
C GLY A 289 2.92 -22.06 -16.39
N GLY A 290 4.11 -21.59 -16.77
CA GLY A 290 4.63 -21.67 -18.14
C GLY A 290 4.96 -20.32 -18.74
N LEU A 291 5.18 -20.28 -20.05
CA LEU A 291 5.50 -19.04 -20.76
C LEU A 291 4.24 -18.45 -21.40
N VAL A 292 4.03 -17.15 -21.20
CA VAL A 292 2.93 -16.37 -21.78
C VAL A 292 3.53 -15.43 -22.84
N PRO A 293 3.04 -15.45 -24.09
CA PRO A 293 3.49 -14.52 -25.12
C PRO A 293 3.36 -13.07 -24.64
N CYS A 294 4.45 -12.32 -24.72
CA CYS A 294 4.49 -10.93 -24.26
C CYS A 294 5.66 -10.21 -24.97
N PRO A 295 5.38 -9.25 -25.86
CA PRO A 295 6.40 -8.42 -26.47
C PRO A 295 7.29 -7.75 -25.42
N GLY A 296 8.61 -7.78 -25.62
CA GLY A 296 9.58 -7.24 -24.67
C GLY A 296 9.85 -8.11 -23.44
N GLY A 297 9.18 -9.27 -23.31
CA GLY A 297 9.44 -10.23 -22.24
C GLY A 297 10.88 -10.80 -22.27
N SER A 298 11.36 -11.21 -21.10
CA SER A 298 12.73 -11.72 -20.90
C SER A 298 12.95 -13.17 -21.37
N PHE A 299 11.89 -13.91 -21.68
CA PHE A 299 11.95 -15.30 -22.15
C PHE A 299 11.65 -15.40 -23.65
N ASN A 300 12.04 -16.51 -24.28
CA ASN A 300 11.70 -16.82 -25.67
C ASN A 300 10.85 -18.10 -25.73
N LEU A 301 9.80 -18.08 -26.55
CA LEU A 301 9.07 -19.28 -26.94
C LEU A 301 9.88 -20.08 -27.99
N ARG A 302 9.44 -21.32 -28.27
CA ARG A 302 10.10 -22.19 -29.27
C ARG A 302 10.16 -21.57 -30.67
N ASN A 303 9.22 -20.70 -31.01
CA ASN A 303 9.17 -19.98 -32.29
C ASN A 303 9.97 -18.67 -32.27
N GLY A 304 10.77 -18.40 -31.24
CA GLY A 304 11.60 -17.20 -31.10
C GLY A 304 10.86 -15.95 -30.59
N SER A 305 9.53 -15.97 -30.46
CA SER A 305 8.78 -14.82 -29.95
C SER A 305 9.00 -14.60 -28.45
N LYS A 306 8.94 -13.34 -28.01
CA LYS A 306 9.15 -12.96 -26.61
C LYS A 306 8.00 -13.39 -25.70
N ALA A 307 8.35 -13.73 -24.46
CA ALA A 307 7.43 -14.19 -23.44
C ALA A 307 7.85 -13.77 -22.03
N ILE A 308 6.88 -13.82 -21.12
CA ILE A 308 7.07 -13.73 -19.67
C ILE A 308 6.73 -15.07 -19.02
N LYS A 309 7.26 -15.30 -17.82
CA LYS A 309 6.94 -16.50 -17.05
C LYS A 309 5.71 -16.25 -16.16
N ALA A 310 4.72 -17.12 -16.32
CA ALA A 310 3.62 -17.27 -15.38
C ALA A 310 3.99 -18.30 -14.31
N ILE A 311 3.81 -17.95 -13.04
CA ILE A 311 3.92 -18.91 -11.93
C ILE A 311 2.65 -19.74 -11.78
N THR A 312 2.70 -20.84 -11.02
CA THR A 312 1.53 -21.68 -10.82
C THR A 312 0.55 -21.07 -9.82
N TRP A 313 -0.74 -21.41 -9.90
CA TRP A 313 -1.70 -21.03 -8.87
C TRP A 313 -1.30 -21.51 -7.47
N ALA A 314 -0.74 -22.72 -7.36
CA ALA A 314 -0.23 -23.26 -6.10
C ALA A 314 0.96 -22.44 -5.55
N GLN A 315 1.82 -21.91 -6.43
CA GLN A 315 2.88 -20.99 -6.02
C GLN A 315 2.31 -19.67 -5.48
N VAL A 316 1.29 -19.11 -6.14
CA VAL A 316 0.60 -17.90 -5.62
C VAL A 316 -0.05 -18.17 -4.27
N GLU A 317 -0.71 -19.31 -4.10
CA GLU A 317 -1.31 -19.72 -2.82
C GLU A 317 -0.26 -19.86 -1.72
N ASN A 318 0.90 -20.45 -2.02
CA ASN A 318 2.01 -20.54 -1.07
C ASN A 318 2.55 -19.16 -0.69
N ILE A 319 2.69 -18.24 -1.66
CA ILE A 319 3.06 -16.84 -1.37
C ILE A 319 2.02 -16.20 -0.45
N ALA A 320 0.73 -16.28 -0.80
CA ALA A 320 -0.36 -15.75 0.01
C ALA A 320 -0.31 -16.33 1.43
N LYS A 321 -0.10 -17.63 1.60
CA LYS A 321 0.02 -18.28 2.91
C LYS A 321 1.19 -17.74 3.74
N ARG A 322 2.34 -17.37 3.15
CA ARG A 322 3.46 -16.78 3.91
C ARG A 322 3.06 -15.49 4.62
N PHE A 323 2.21 -14.67 4.01
CA PHE A 323 1.72 -13.44 4.61
C PHE A 323 0.79 -13.66 5.83
N GLU A 324 0.40 -14.90 6.14
CA GLU A 324 -0.25 -15.24 7.41
C GLU A 324 0.61 -14.90 8.62
N ALA A 325 1.94 -14.98 8.49
CA ALA A 325 2.88 -14.59 9.55
C ALA A 325 2.76 -13.10 9.92
N LEU A 326 2.29 -12.27 8.99
CA LEU A 326 2.15 -10.83 9.15
C LEU A 326 0.74 -10.39 9.55
N ASN A 327 -0.15 -11.31 9.91
CA ASN A 327 -1.47 -10.96 10.41
C ASN A 327 -1.38 -10.44 11.87
N PRO A 328 -1.68 -9.15 12.16
CA PRO A 328 -1.62 -8.59 13.51
C PRO A 328 -2.93 -8.77 14.29
N TYR A 329 -3.99 -9.24 13.65
CA TYR A 329 -5.35 -9.27 14.17
C TYR A 329 -5.63 -10.51 15.03
N ASP A 330 -6.70 -10.44 15.82
CA ASP A 330 -7.33 -11.59 16.46
C ASP A 330 -7.75 -12.62 15.40
N ARG A 331 -7.24 -13.85 15.55
CA ARG A 331 -7.41 -14.96 14.61
C ARG A 331 -8.84 -15.49 14.54
N ASP A 332 -9.65 -15.27 15.58
CA ASP A 332 -11.06 -15.63 15.56
C ASP A 332 -11.85 -14.68 14.65
N SER A 333 -11.45 -13.41 14.60
CA SER A 333 -12.10 -12.38 13.76
C SER A 333 -11.51 -12.29 12.35
N VAL A 334 -10.20 -12.51 12.21
CA VAL A 334 -9.44 -12.41 10.97
C VAL A 334 -8.53 -13.63 10.84
N PRO A 335 -9.07 -14.78 10.40
CA PRO A 335 -8.27 -15.99 10.23
C PRO A 335 -7.34 -15.87 9.01
N GLY A 336 -6.24 -16.62 9.03
CA GLY A 336 -5.38 -16.82 7.87
C GLY A 336 -4.57 -15.60 7.44
N SER A 337 -4.32 -15.52 6.13
CA SER A 337 -3.44 -14.51 5.53
C SER A 337 -4.08 -13.13 5.38
N ILE A 338 -3.25 -12.09 5.55
CA ILE A 338 -3.62 -10.72 5.16
C ILE A 338 -3.55 -10.51 3.65
N LEU A 339 -2.84 -11.35 2.89
CA LEU A 339 -2.85 -11.33 1.42
C LEU A 339 -3.90 -12.32 0.93
N LYS A 340 -4.96 -11.80 0.33
CA LYS A 340 -6.08 -12.62 -0.16
C LYS A 340 -5.93 -12.87 -1.65
N ILE A 341 -6.30 -14.07 -2.07
CA ILE A 341 -6.70 -14.30 -3.46
C ILE A 341 -8.16 -13.90 -3.54
N GLU A 342 -8.46 -12.92 -4.39
CA GLU A 342 -9.80 -12.34 -4.46
C GLU A 342 -10.83 -13.33 -4.99
N ASP A 343 -12.08 -13.16 -4.56
CA ASP A 343 -13.18 -14.09 -4.88
C ASP A 343 -13.42 -14.23 -6.38
N ASP A 344 -13.02 -13.23 -7.18
CA ASP A 344 -13.11 -13.27 -8.63
C ASP A 344 -12.33 -14.43 -9.23
N ASN A 345 -11.25 -14.86 -8.58
CA ASN A 345 -10.46 -15.99 -9.01
C ASN A 345 -11.19 -17.32 -8.82
N PHE A 346 -12.38 -17.33 -8.25
CA PHE A 346 -13.18 -18.53 -8.03
C PHE A 346 -14.52 -18.43 -8.73
N ASP A 347 -14.96 -19.53 -9.31
CA ASP A 347 -16.31 -19.62 -9.87
C ASP A 347 -17.34 -19.50 -8.74
N PRO A 348 -18.32 -18.59 -8.84
CA PRO A 348 -19.24 -18.29 -7.74
C PRO A 348 -20.10 -19.49 -7.33
N THR A 349 -20.37 -20.41 -8.26
CA THR A 349 -21.20 -21.60 -8.06
C THR A 349 -20.38 -22.80 -7.59
N THR A 350 -19.34 -23.16 -8.33
CA THR A 350 -18.55 -24.38 -8.08
C THR A 350 -17.43 -24.17 -7.07
N LYS A 351 -17.09 -22.91 -6.74
CA LYS A 351 -15.95 -22.50 -5.91
C LYS A 351 -14.59 -22.98 -6.42
N LYS A 352 -14.52 -23.56 -7.61
CA LYS A 352 -13.26 -23.94 -8.24
C LYS A 352 -12.55 -22.69 -8.74
N GLN A 353 -11.24 -22.66 -8.57
CA GLN A 353 -10.43 -21.57 -9.12
C GLN A 353 -10.57 -21.52 -10.65
N ARG A 354 -10.80 -20.32 -11.17
CA ARG A 354 -10.95 -19.97 -12.59
C ARG A 354 -9.88 -18.97 -13.01
N GLN A 355 -9.56 -18.95 -14.30
CA GLN A 355 -8.56 -18.05 -14.85
C GLN A 355 -9.14 -16.64 -15.05
N ILE A 356 -8.52 -15.65 -14.41
CA ILE A 356 -8.72 -14.23 -14.73
C ILE A 356 -7.64 -13.78 -15.72
N TRP A 357 -7.98 -12.80 -16.55
CA TRP A 357 -7.07 -12.06 -17.39
C TRP A 357 -7.04 -10.60 -16.98
N CYS A 358 -5.87 -9.98 -17.12
CA CYS A 358 -5.66 -8.55 -16.91
C CYS A 358 -5.12 -7.91 -18.18
N VAL A 359 -5.63 -6.73 -18.52
CA VAL A 359 -4.96 -5.81 -19.43
C VAL A 359 -4.75 -4.48 -18.71
N ALA A 360 -3.50 -4.04 -18.60
CA ALA A 360 -3.12 -2.78 -17.96
C ALA A 360 -2.63 -1.77 -19.01
N ILE A 361 -3.14 -0.55 -18.97
CA ILE A 361 -2.82 0.53 -19.92
C ILE A 361 -1.90 1.56 -19.26
N SER A 362 -2.26 2.01 -18.06
CA SER A 362 -1.47 2.91 -17.23
C SER A 362 -1.80 2.71 -15.75
N ALA A 363 -1.15 3.47 -14.87
CA ALA A 363 -1.53 3.55 -13.46
C ALA A 363 -3.04 3.84 -13.36
N LYS A 364 -3.73 3.08 -12.50
CA LYS A 364 -5.20 3.17 -12.30
C LYS A 364 -6.02 3.07 -13.60
N ARG A 365 -5.51 2.40 -14.65
CA ARG A 365 -6.26 2.11 -15.89
C ARG A 365 -5.98 0.69 -16.34
N TYR A 366 -6.82 -0.23 -15.89
CA TYR A 366 -6.76 -1.65 -16.19
C TYR A 366 -8.16 -2.26 -16.19
N ALA A 367 -8.29 -3.44 -16.79
CA ALA A 367 -9.50 -4.25 -16.73
C ALA A 367 -9.16 -5.69 -16.39
N LEU A 368 -9.92 -6.27 -15.45
CA LEU A 368 -9.95 -7.69 -15.17
C LEU A 368 -11.15 -8.34 -15.87
N PHE A 369 -10.92 -9.49 -16.51
CA PHE A 369 -11.94 -10.14 -17.32
C PHE A 369 -11.73 -11.65 -17.41
N LEU A 370 -12.80 -12.35 -17.79
CA LEU A 370 -12.79 -13.77 -18.14
C LEU A 370 -12.68 -13.93 -19.65
N LYS A 371 -12.20 -15.08 -20.10
CA LYS A 371 -12.31 -15.50 -21.50
C LYS A 371 -13.19 -16.73 -21.60
N ASP A 372 -14.12 -16.74 -22.56
CA ASP A 372 -14.91 -17.92 -22.87
C ASP A 372 -14.09 -18.97 -23.67
N LYS A 373 -14.74 -20.07 -24.06
CA LYS A 373 -14.11 -21.13 -24.86
C LYS A 373 -13.62 -20.66 -26.24
N SER A 374 -14.18 -19.56 -26.75
CA SER A 374 -13.82 -18.94 -28.03
C SER A 374 -12.79 -17.81 -27.87
N ASN A 375 -12.22 -17.63 -26.68
CA ASN A 375 -11.33 -16.52 -26.30
C ASN A 375 -11.97 -15.13 -26.32
N THR A 376 -13.30 -15.04 -26.34
CA THR A 376 -14.01 -13.76 -26.25
C THR A 376 -13.91 -13.21 -24.82
N PRO A 377 -13.48 -11.95 -24.62
CA PRO A 377 -13.40 -11.36 -23.30
C PRO A 377 -14.80 -11.02 -22.75
N SER A 378 -15.01 -11.30 -21.47
CA SER A 378 -16.18 -10.90 -20.69
C SER A 378 -15.72 -10.21 -19.40
N LEU A 379 -16.07 -8.93 -19.23
CA LEU A 379 -15.67 -8.14 -18.06
C LEU A 379 -16.23 -8.75 -16.77
N LEU A 380 -15.49 -8.59 -15.67
CA LEU A 380 -15.98 -8.90 -14.33
C LEU A 380 -16.98 -7.82 -13.88
N ARG A 381 -18.27 -8.18 -13.86
CA ARG A 381 -19.41 -7.30 -13.56
C ARG A 381 -20.14 -7.76 -12.31
N LYS A 382 -20.39 -6.81 -11.41
CA LYS A 382 -21.17 -7.01 -10.19
C LYS A 382 -22.54 -7.60 -10.52
N GLY A 383 -22.90 -8.67 -9.82
CA GLY A 383 -24.20 -9.32 -9.97
C GLY A 383 -24.36 -10.18 -11.22
N GLN A 384 -23.34 -10.28 -12.07
CA GLN A 384 -23.33 -11.20 -13.23
C GLN A 384 -22.37 -12.36 -13.00
N ASN A 385 -21.08 -12.05 -12.90
CA ASN A 385 -20.01 -13.05 -12.82
C ASN A 385 -18.97 -12.72 -11.74
N SER A 386 -19.19 -11.62 -11.00
CA SER A 386 -18.30 -11.06 -9.98
C SER A 386 -19.10 -10.42 -8.83
N LYS A 387 -18.48 -10.27 -7.67
CA LYS A 387 -19.03 -9.54 -6.52
C LYS A 387 -18.96 -8.02 -6.69
N ASP A 388 -18.02 -7.52 -7.49
CA ASP A 388 -17.86 -6.10 -7.81
C ASP A 388 -17.55 -5.87 -9.30
N ASN A 389 -17.56 -4.62 -9.74
CA ASN A 389 -17.07 -4.24 -11.06
C ASN A 389 -15.54 -4.08 -10.99
N HIS A 390 -14.79 -4.84 -11.79
CA HIS A 390 -13.32 -4.79 -11.79
C HIS A 390 -12.72 -4.23 -13.08
N TRP A 391 -13.17 -3.04 -13.45
CA TRP A 391 -12.48 -2.14 -14.37
C TRP A 391 -12.21 -0.82 -13.65
N SER A 392 -11.04 -0.24 -13.88
CA SER A 392 -10.74 1.06 -13.29
C SER A 392 -11.42 2.17 -14.09
N GLU A 393 -12.35 2.88 -13.46
CA GLU A 393 -12.99 4.08 -14.00
C GLU A 393 -12.20 5.36 -13.68
N HIS A 394 -11.04 5.23 -13.01
CA HIS A 394 -10.19 6.37 -12.69
C HIS A 394 -9.78 7.14 -13.94
N GLY A 395 -10.14 8.42 -13.95
CA GLY A 395 -9.93 9.32 -15.09
C GLY A 395 -11.06 9.33 -16.13
N LEU A 396 -12.16 8.59 -15.91
CA LEU A 396 -13.39 8.69 -16.70
C LEU A 396 -14.38 9.73 -16.16
N GLY A 397 -14.04 10.51 -15.12
CA GLY A 397 -14.91 11.57 -14.59
C GLY A 397 -15.25 12.70 -15.56
N HIS A 398 -14.65 12.72 -16.76
CA HIS A 398 -15.04 13.59 -17.87
C HIS A 398 -16.14 12.97 -18.76
N LEU A 399 -16.38 11.65 -18.64
CA LEU A 399 -17.40 10.88 -19.35
C LEU A 399 -18.51 10.38 -18.41
N LEU A 400 -18.27 10.41 -17.10
CA LEU A 400 -19.20 9.98 -16.06
C LEU A 400 -19.60 11.18 -15.22
N ASN A 401 -20.89 11.35 -14.98
CA ASN A 401 -21.38 12.37 -14.08
C ASN A 401 -20.97 11.99 -12.63
N PRO A 402 -20.46 12.92 -11.81
CA PRO A 402 -20.14 12.64 -10.41
C PRO A 402 -21.29 12.04 -9.59
N ALA A 403 -22.55 12.25 -10.01
CA ALA A 403 -23.73 11.68 -9.39
C ALA A 403 -24.02 10.22 -9.78
N ASP A 404 -23.35 9.70 -10.81
CA ASP A 404 -23.51 8.33 -11.33
C ASP A 404 -22.47 7.34 -10.76
N LEU A 405 -21.60 7.79 -9.84
CA LEU A 405 -20.55 7.03 -9.15
C LEU A 405 -21.00 6.39 -7.83
#